data_AF-A0AAU1YGP1-F1
#
_entry.id   AF-A0AAU1YGP1-F1
#
_cell.length_a   1.000
_cell.length_b   1.000
_cell.length_c   1.000
_cell.angle_alpha   90.00
_cell.angle_beta   90.00
_cell.angle_gamma   90.00
#
_symmetry.space_group_name_H-M   'P 1'
#
loop_
_entity.id
_entity.type
_entity.pdbx_description
1 polymer ?
#
loop_
_entity_poly.entity_id
_entity_poly.type
_entity_poly.pdbx_seq_one_letter_code
_entity_poly.pdbx_strand_id
1 'polypeptide(L)'
;MRVRSLTLAAVGAALLAPVTLPALAHQQGPAQREGGVSAAELLAKARGCVRVSEGLYSSDAGTPAVIPVCGVDGAVYWKADMDIDCDGRPSPRCNKNTDPWFQPATSFLQSDGRYLRSESLPFIVVPVASRTWDYRVHGIKGGSVAAVVHGDRVQYAVVGDTGPKNIIGEASYATAQGLGIRPDPRSGGTGSGVTYIVFEDSRVTPIENHKAAVAQGEELARAWVEGVTMRRGATMRGGAAG
;
A
#
# COMPACT_ATOMS: atom_id res chain seq x y z
N MET A 1 -9.06 -58.82 -75.40
CA MET A 1 -8.06 -59.75 -74.85
C MET A 1 -7.15 -58.99 -73.89
N ARG A 2 -6.78 -59.64 -72.76
CA ARG A 2 -5.92 -59.18 -71.63
C ARG A 2 -6.62 -58.20 -70.67
N VAL A 3 -7.18 -58.58 -69.51
CA VAL A 3 -6.73 -59.34 -68.31
C VAL A 3 -5.87 -58.51 -67.34
N ARG A 4 -6.53 -58.18 -66.20
CA ARG A 4 -6.07 -57.97 -64.82
C ARG A 4 -5.04 -56.88 -64.51
N SER A 5 -5.39 -56.04 -63.54
CA SER A 5 -4.77 -56.07 -62.21
C SER A 5 -5.68 -55.38 -61.18
N LEU A 6 -6.00 -56.11 -60.11
CA LEU A 6 -6.74 -55.64 -58.93
C LEU A 6 -5.71 -55.12 -57.92
N THR A 7 -5.81 -53.85 -57.53
CA THR A 7 -5.10 -53.30 -56.38
C THR A 7 -6.08 -53.20 -55.20
N LEU A 8 -5.84 -54.02 -54.16
CA LEU A 8 -6.43 -53.83 -52.84
C LEU A 8 -5.90 -52.51 -52.26
N ALA A 9 -6.81 -51.57 -51.96
CA ALA A 9 -6.52 -50.45 -51.08
C ALA A 9 -7.16 -50.76 -49.71
N ALA A 10 -6.32 -51.02 -48.70
CA ALA A 10 -6.73 -51.20 -47.32
C ALA A 10 -7.19 -49.86 -46.74
N VAL A 11 -8.43 -49.80 -46.25
CA VAL A 11 -8.97 -48.65 -45.52
C VAL A 11 -8.42 -48.69 -44.10
N GLY A 12 -7.43 -47.84 -43.82
CA GLY A 12 -6.96 -47.59 -42.45
C GLY A 12 -7.87 -46.58 -41.76
N ALA A 13 -8.79 -47.05 -40.91
CA ALA A 13 -9.55 -46.19 -40.02
C ALA A 13 -8.65 -45.75 -38.86
N ALA A 14 -8.08 -44.54 -38.94
CA ALA A 14 -7.38 -43.92 -37.83
C ALA A 14 -8.42 -43.40 -36.82
N LEU A 15 -8.57 -44.10 -35.70
CA LEU A 15 -9.28 -43.63 -34.52
C LEU A 15 -8.52 -42.44 -33.91
N LEU A 16 -8.96 -41.22 -34.22
CA LEU A 16 -8.56 -40.02 -33.51
C LEU A 16 -9.25 -40.01 -32.14
N ALA A 17 -8.58 -40.55 -31.13
CA ALA A 17 -8.99 -40.33 -29.74
C ALA A 17 -8.71 -38.85 -29.40
N PRO A 18 -9.71 -38.08 -28.91
CA PRO A 18 -9.46 -36.72 -28.45
C PRO A 18 -8.61 -36.81 -27.17
N VAL A 19 -7.33 -36.44 -27.29
CA VAL A 19 -6.49 -36.20 -26.12
C VAL A 19 -7.00 -34.91 -25.48
N THR A 20 -7.87 -35.03 -24.49
CA THR A 20 -8.20 -33.90 -23.62
C THR A 20 -6.96 -33.59 -22.79
N LEU A 21 -6.17 -32.61 -23.25
CA LEU A 21 -5.14 -32.00 -22.42
C LEU A 21 -5.85 -31.42 -21.19
N PRO A 22 -5.43 -31.75 -19.96
CA PRO A 22 -5.97 -31.08 -18.80
C PRO A 22 -5.60 -29.61 -18.96
N ALA A 23 -6.62 -28.76 -19.07
CA ALA A 23 -6.44 -27.33 -18.95
C ALA A 23 -5.74 -27.11 -17.60
N LEU A 24 -4.47 -26.70 -17.64
CA LEU A 24 -3.81 -26.11 -16.49
C LEU A 24 -4.61 -24.84 -16.19
N ALA A 25 -5.62 -24.98 -15.35
CA ALA A 25 -6.24 -23.86 -14.68
C ALA A 25 -5.09 -23.13 -14.00
N HIS A 26 -4.70 -22.00 -14.58
CA HIS A 26 -3.91 -21.01 -13.86
C HIS A 26 -4.79 -20.63 -12.68
N GLN A 27 -4.59 -21.30 -11.55
CA GLN A 27 -5.01 -20.81 -10.26
C GLN A 27 -4.28 -19.48 -10.12
N GLN A 28 -4.92 -18.40 -10.56
CA GLN A 28 -4.63 -17.08 -10.03
C GLN A 28 -4.90 -17.23 -8.54
N GLY A 29 -3.84 -17.52 -7.78
CA GLY A 29 -3.92 -17.58 -6.34
C GLY A 29 -4.58 -16.28 -5.85
N PRO A 30 -5.32 -16.32 -4.74
CA PRO A 30 -5.85 -15.11 -4.15
C PRO A 30 -4.69 -14.11 -4.07
N ALA A 31 -4.88 -12.92 -4.64
CA ALA A 31 -3.90 -11.84 -4.57
C ALA A 31 -3.34 -11.83 -3.15
N GLN A 32 -2.03 -12.05 -3.00
CA GLN A 32 -1.41 -12.24 -1.69
C GLN A 32 -1.81 -11.05 -0.81
N ARG A 33 -2.73 -11.29 0.12
CA ARG A 33 -3.04 -10.35 1.18
C ARG A 33 -1.77 -10.28 2.03
N GLU A 34 -1.25 -9.08 2.26
CA GLU A 34 -0.13 -8.93 3.16
C GLU A 34 -0.61 -9.14 4.60
N GLY A 35 0.08 -10.00 5.35
CA GLY A 35 -0.21 -10.26 6.76
C GLY A 35 -1.37 -11.23 7.02
N GLY A 36 -1.55 -11.55 8.31
CA GLY A 36 -2.61 -12.40 8.84
C GLY A 36 -3.78 -11.60 9.42
N VAL A 37 -3.63 -10.30 9.66
CA VAL A 37 -4.72 -9.42 10.13
C VAL A 37 -5.61 -9.02 8.96
N SER A 38 -6.91 -9.24 9.08
CA SER A 38 -7.85 -8.95 8.00
C SER A 38 -8.17 -7.45 7.90
N ALA A 39 -8.51 -7.01 6.69
CA ALA A 39 -9.07 -5.69 6.44
C ALA A 39 -10.29 -5.40 7.32
N ALA A 40 -11.14 -6.41 7.54
CA ALA A 40 -12.35 -6.26 8.36
C ALA A 40 -12.03 -5.95 9.83
N GLU A 41 -11.01 -6.60 10.41
CA GLU A 41 -10.57 -6.33 11.79
C GLU A 41 -10.00 -4.92 11.94
N LEU A 42 -9.15 -4.50 11.00
CA LEU A 42 -8.61 -3.13 10.97
C LEU A 42 -9.72 -2.08 10.83
N LEU A 43 -10.65 -2.29 9.91
CA LEU A 43 -11.78 -1.37 9.68
C LEU A 43 -12.75 -1.33 10.85
N ALA A 44 -12.95 -2.46 11.55
CA ALA A 44 -13.78 -2.51 12.75
C ALA A 44 -13.16 -1.65 13.87
N LYS A 45 -11.83 -1.75 14.07
CA LYS A 45 -11.10 -0.91 15.02
C LYS A 45 -11.08 0.57 14.61
N ALA A 46 -11.04 0.85 13.30
CA ALA A 46 -11.10 2.20 12.71
C ALA A 46 -12.53 2.73 12.42
N ARG A 47 -13.57 2.21 13.10
CA ARG A 47 -14.97 2.60 12.79
C ARG A 47 -15.38 3.97 13.34
N GLY A 48 -14.81 4.38 14.48
CA GLY A 48 -15.10 5.66 15.14
C GLY A 48 -14.21 6.80 14.68
N CYS A 49 -14.29 7.94 15.36
CA CYS A 49 -13.30 9.00 15.25
C CYS A 49 -13.24 9.82 16.54
N VAL A 50 -12.23 9.55 17.37
CA VAL A 50 -11.76 10.55 18.33
C VAL A 50 -10.78 11.43 17.58
N ARG A 51 -11.23 12.61 17.16
CA ARG A 51 -10.44 13.49 16.30
C ARG A 51 -9.20 13.99 17.04
N VAL A 52 -8.04 13.86 16.40
CA VAL A 52 -6.74 14.35 16.88
C VAL A 52 -6.18 15.50 16.03
N SER A 53 -6.73 15.72 14.83
CA SER A 53 -6.47 16.95 14.07
C SER A 53 -7.26 18.12 14.66
N GLU A 54 -6.69 19.31 14.68
CA GLU A 54 -7.38 20.56 15.05
C GLU A 54 -8.35 21.01 13.96
N GLY A 55 -8.03 20.73 12.69
CA GLY A 55 -8.87 21.02 11.52
C GLY A 55 -9.23 19.78 10.72
N LEU A 56 -9.82 20.02 9.54
CA LEU A 56 -10.19 18.99 8.55
C LEU A 56 -9.36 19.19 7.28
N TYR A 57 -9.22 18.10 6.51
CA TYR A 57 -8.53 18.07 5.24
C TYR A 57 -9.53 17.88 4.08
N SER A 58 -9.13 18.36 2.91
CA SER A 58 -9.78 18.06 1.62
C SER A 58 -9.17 16.80 1.01
N SER A 59 -9.93 16.07 0.19
CA SER A 59 -9.39 15.01 -0.67
C SER A 59 -8.58 15.60 -1.83
N ASP A 60 -9.11 16.68 -2.42
CA ASP A 60 -8.48 17.33 -3.58
C ASP A 60 -8.46 18.85 -3.44
N ALA A 61 -7.62 19.50 -4.26
CA ALA A 61 -7.59 20.95 -4.39
C ALA A 61 -8.97 21.50 -4.80
N GLY A 62 -9.47 22.46 -4.02
CA GLY A 62 -10.76 23.11 -4.28
C GLY A 62 -11.99 22.34 -3.78
N THR A 63 -11.83 21.15 -3.20
CA THR A 63 -12.92 20.42 -2.55
C THR A 63 -13.11 20.85 -1.09
N PRO A 64 -14.31 20.72 -0.51
CA PRO A 64 -14.54 21.03 0.90
C PRO A 64 -13.68 20.18 1.84
N ALA A 65 -13.13 20.82 2.89
CA ALA A 65 -12.39 20.11 3.91
C ALA A 65 -13.34 19.38 4.88
N VAL A 66 -13.42 18.06 4.75
CA VAL A 66 -14.36 17.20 5.50
C VAL A 66 -13.70 15.99 6.15
N ILE A 67 -12.41 15.75 5.90
CA ILE A 67 -11.68 14.56 6.37
C ILE A 67 -10.98 14.87 7.71
N PRO A 68 -11.39 14.27 8.83
CA PRO A 68 -10.66 14.37 10.10
C PRO A 68 -9.50 13.37 10.16
N VAL A 69 -8.48 13.67 10.96
CA VAL A 69 -7.54 12.65 11.46
C VAL A 69 -8.02 12.20 12.83
N CYS A 70 -8.17 10.90 12.99
CA CYS A 70 -8.68 10.23 14.18
C CYS A 70 -7.56 9.50 14.91
N GLY A 71 -7.70 9.24 16.20
CA GLY A 71 -6.74 8.48 16.99
C GLY A 71 -7.42 7.47 17.91
N VAL A 72 -6.82 6.30 18.07
CA VAL A 72 -7.25 5.27 19.04
C VAL A 72 -6.09 4.32 19.36
N ASP A 73 -5.86 4.04 20.65
CA ASP A 73 -4.97 2.98 21.14
C ASP A 73 -3.57 2.93 20.50
N GLY A 74 -2.93 4.10 20.29
CA GLY A 74 -1.58 4.18 19.73
C GLY A 74 -1.51 4.07 18.21
N ALA A 75 -2.61 4.34 17.51
CA ALA A 75 -2.62 4.58 16.07
C ALA A 75 -3.43 5.83 15.73
N VAL A 76 -3.01 6.53 14.68
CA VAL A 76 -3.82 7.56 14.01
C VAL A 76 -4.34 7.01 12.69
N TYR A 77 -5.51 7.47 12.28
CA TYR A 77 -6.11 7.02 11.02
C TYR A 77 -7.05 8.05 10.41
N TRP A 78 -7.25 7.94 9.11
CA TRP A 78 -8.21 8.73 8.35
C TRP A 78 -8.79 7.89 7.21
N LYS A 79 -9.94 8.35 6.69
CA LYS A 79 -10.60 7.75 5.53
C LYS A 79 -10.67 8.80 4.43
N ALA A 80 -10.14 8.46 3.27
CA ALA A 80 -10.00 9.37 2.15
C ALA A 80 -10.16 8.63 0.81
N ASP A 81 -9.99 9.40 -0.25
CA ASP A 81 -9.55 8.95 -1.56
C ASP A 81 -8.13 8.37 -1.52
N MET A 82 -7.62 7.99 -2.70
CA MET A 82 -6.22 7.72 -2.93
C MET A 82 -5.80 8.31 -4.28
N ASP A 83 -5.12 9.45 -4.22
CA ASP A 83 -4.29 9.98 -5.29
C ASP A 83 -2.95 9.24 -5.32
N ILE A 84 -2.36 9.15 -6.52
CA ILE A 84 -1.10 8.42 -6.72
C ILE A 84 0.06 9.41 -6.69
N ASP A 85 0.85 9.33 -5.63
CA ASP A 85 2.12 10.02 -5.51
C ASP A 85 3.19 9.24 -6.30
N CYS A 86 3.70 9.83 -7.39
CA CYS A 86 4.77 9.27 -8.19
C CYS A 86 6.14 9.93 -7.93
N ASP A 87 6.29 10.68 -6.84
CA ASP A 87 7.48 11.47 -6.53
C ASP A 87 8.69 10.60 -6.17
N GLY A 88 9.85 11.26 -6.21
CA GLY A 88 11.15 10.69 -5.90
C GLY A 88 11.93 10.26 -7.14
N ARG A 89 12.54 9.08 -7.06
CA ARG A 89 13.46 8.60 -8.10
C ARG A 89 12.70 8.21 -9.36
N PRO A 90 13.04 8.80 -10.52
CA PRO A 90 12.43 8.42 -11.78
C PRO A 90 12.52 6.92 -12.06
N SER A 91 11.44 6.38 -12.60
CA SER A 91 11.24 4.99 -12.98
C SER A 91 10.41 4.90 -14.26
N PRO A 92 10.27 3.72 -14.89
CA PRO A 92 9.46 3.58 -16.09
C PRO A 92 8.00 4.06 -15.93
N ARG A 93 7.40 3.90 -14.74
CA ARG A 93 6.01 4.29 -14.45
C ARG A 93 5.86 5.62 -13.73
N CYS A 94 6.86 6.08 -13.00
CA CYS A 94 6.85 7.34 -12.29
C CYS A 94 7.99 8.26 -12.76
N ASN A 95 7.65 9.24 -13.59
CA ASN A 95 8.57 10.26 -14.10
C ASN A 95 7.78 11.44 -14.70
N LYS A 96 8.47 12.53 -15.02
CA LYS A 96 7.90 13.74 -15.64
C LYS A 96 7.06 13.53 -16.92
N ASN A 97 7.22 12.40 -17.62
CA ASN A 97 6.44 12.12 -18.83
C ASN A 97 5.16 11.34 -18.48
N THR A 98 5.18 10.51 -17.43
CA THR A 98 4.02 9.70 -17.02
C THR A 98 3.14 10.43 -16.01
N ASP A 99 3.70 11.34 -15.23
CA ASP A 99 3.01 12.11 -14.21
C ASP A 99 3.25 13.63 -14.41
N PRO A 100 2.18 14.43 -14.65
CA PRO A 100 2.29 15.87 -14.82
C PRO A 100 2.63 16.64 -13.53
N TRP A 101 2.48 16.01 -12.35
CA TRP A 101 2.78 16.61 -11.04
C TRP A 101 4.10 16.11 -10.44
N PHE A 102 4.81 15.22 -11.14
CA PHE A 102 6.04 14.58 -10.69
C PHE A 102 7.08 15.55 -10.13
N GLN A 103 7.55 15.25 -8.93
CA GLN A 103 8.74 15.84 -8.33
C GLN A 103 9.87 14.80 -8.23
N PRO A 104 11.12 15.19 -8.55
CA PRO A 104 12.25 14.26 -8.51
C PRO A 104 12.75 13.92 -7.09
N ALA A 105 12.01 14.33 -6.06
CA ALA A 105 12.39 14.24 -4.65
C ALA A 105 11.20 13.84 -3.79
N THR A 106 11.46 12.96 -2.82
CA THR A 106 10.55 12.70 -1.69
C THR A 106 11.03 13.42 -0.44
N SER A 107 10.16 13.66 0.53
CA SER A 107 10.51 14.28 1.82
C SER A 107 11.50 13.45 2.64
N PHE A 108 11.53 12.13 2.44
CA PHE A 108 12.45 11.22 3.13
C PHE A 108 13.39 10.48 2.17
N LEU A 109 14.58 10.12 2.66
CA LEU A 109 15.63 9.44 1.91
C LEU A 109 15.76 7.98 2.34
N GLN A 110 16.21 7.15 1.40
CA GLN A 110 16.69 5.80 1.66
C GLN A 110 18.00 5.84 2.47
N SER A 111 18.43 4.67 2.97
CA SER A 111 19.70 4.56 3.70
C SER A 111 20.93 4.90 2.85
N ASP A 112 20.82 4.80 1.52
CA ASP A 112 21.87 5.18 0.57
C ASP A 112 21.83 6.66 0.12
N GLY A 113 21.01 7.48 0.78
CA GLY A 113 20.92 8.92 0.53
C GLY A 113 20.14 9.30 -0.73
N ARG A 114 19.60 8.34 -1.49
CA ARG A 114 18.72 8.64 -2.63
C ARG A 114 17.26 8.74 -2.16
N TYR A 115 16.45 9.50 -2.86
CA TYR A 115 14.99 9.57 -2.66
C TYR A 115 14.31 8.19 -2.79
N LEU A 116 13.06 8.07 -2.34
CA LEU A 116 12.29 6.85 -2.49
C LEU A 116 11.94 6.60 -3.97
N ARG A 117 11.55 5.37 -4.31
CA ARG A 117 11.08 5.01 -5.66
C ARG A 117 9.62 4.56 -5.56
N SER A 118 8.70 5.45 -5.91
CA SER A 118 7.25 5.20 -5.80
C SER A 118 6.79 3.91 -6.51
N GLU A 119 7.33 3.60 -7.70
CA GLU A 119 6.98 2.39 -8.46
C GLU A 119 7.27 1.07 -7.71
N SER A 120 8.21 1.05 -6.75
CA SER A 120 8.64 -0.20 -6.10
C SER A 120 8.53 -0.23 -4.58
N LEU A 121 8.32 0.90 -3.92
CA LEU A 121 8.24 0.98 -2.46
C LEU A 121 6.83 1.41 -2.03
N PRO A 122 6.08 0.56 -1.31
CA PRO A 122 4.83 0.96 -0.69
C PRO A 122 5.06 2.05 0.37
N PHE A 123 4.55 3.25 0.11
CA PHE A 123 4.51 4.32 1.07
C PHE A 123 3.19 5.09 1.03
N ILE A 124 2.92 5.81 2.10
CA ILE A 124 1.85 6.81 2.19
C ILE A 124 2.46 8.20 2.32
N VAL A 125 1.63 9.19 2.00
CA VAL A 125 1.94 10.61 2.16
C VAL A 125 1.15 11.13 3.35
N VAL A 126 1.82 11.84 4.25
CA VAL A 126 1.15 12.60 5.31
C VAL A 126 1.15 14.08 4.95
N PRO A 127 0.12 14.86 5.26
CA PRO A 127 0.18 16.30 5.02
C PRO A 127 1.35 16.92 5.79
N VAL A 128 2.02 17.92 5.22
CA VAL A 128 3.08 18.63 5.95
C VAL A 128 2.55 19.15 7.31
N ALA A 129 3.34 18.92 8.36
CA ALA A 129 2.96 19.27 9.73
C ALA A 129 2.55 20.74 9.84
N SER A 130 1.39 20.99 10.45
CA SER A 130 0.80 22.31 10.50
C SER A 130 -0.11 22.48 11.72
N ARG A 131 -0.79 23.64 11.79
CA ARG A 131 -1.85 23.87 12.80
C ARG A 131 -3.05 22.96 12.59
N THR A 132 -3.28 22.43 11.39
CA THR A 132 -4.40 21.49 11.14
C THR A 132 -4.12 20.17 11.83
N TRP A 133 -2.90 19.67 11.71
CA TRP A 133 -2.41 18.48 12.39
C TRP A 133 -0.88 18.46 12.37
N ASP A 134 -0.28 18.14 13.52
CA ASP A 134 1.15 17.90 13.64
C ASP A 134 1.39 16.43 13.95
N TYR A 135 1.62 15.62 12.92
CA TYR A 135 1.82 14.18 13.06
C TYR A 135 3.00 13.81 13.99
N ARG A 136 3.95 14.72 14.20
CA ARG A 136 5.17 14.46 15.00
C ARG A 136 4.85 14.30 16.48
N VAL A 137 3.77 14.89 16.97
CA VAL A 137 3.33 14.73 18.39
C VAL A 137 2.85 13.31 18.68
N HIS A 138 2.54 12.55 17.63
CA HIS A 138 2.17 11.13 17.67
C HIS A 138 3.37 10.20 17.40
N GLY A 139 4.59 10.73 17.44
CA GLY A 139 5.81 9.96 17.14
C GLY A 139 5.96 9.55 15.67
N ILE A 140 5.09 10.04 14.77
CA ILE A 140 5.12 9.72 13.34
C ILE A 140 6.25 10.48 12.67
N LYS A 141 7.00 9.79 11.82
CA LYS A 141 8.15 10.31 11.07
C LYS A 141 8.41 9.48 9.82
N GLY A 142 9.39 9.88 9.01
CA GLY A 142 9.84 9.07 7.88
C GLY A 142 10.19 7.64 8.31
N GLY A 143 9.55 6.66 7.66
CA GLY A 143 9.68 5.24 7.99
C GLY A 143 8.70 4.72 9.04
N SER A 144 7.82 5.56 9.62
CA SER A 144 6.72 5.06 10.46
C SER A 144 5.83 4.12 9.65
N VAL A 145 5.37 3.05 10.29
CA VAL A 145 4.65 1.96 9.65
C VAL A 145 3.18 2.32 9.52
N ALA A 146 2.62 2.05 8.35
CA ALA A 146 1.20 2.19 8.08
C ALA A 146 0.61 0.86 7.58
N ALA A 147 -0.64 0.60 7.95
CA ALA A 147 -1.52 -0.32 7.24
C ALA A 147 -2.50 0.51 6.40
N VAL A 148 -2.57 0.25 5.10
CA VAL A 148 -3.52 0.88 4.19
C VAL A 148 -4.54 -0.16 3.77
N VAL A 149 -5.82 0.18 3.86
CA VAL A 149 -6.92 -0.75 3.63
C VAL A 149 -7.83 -0.22 2.53
N HIS A 150 -8.14 -1.06 1.55
CA HIS A 150 -9.13 -0.79 0.52
C HIS A 150 -9.87 -2.08 0.17
N GLY A 151 -11.20 -2.09 0.36
CA GLY A 151 -12.00 -3.30 0.24
C GLY A 151 -11.56 -4.39 1.21
N ASP A 152 -11.19 -5.55 0.70
CA ASP A 152 -10.72 -6.72 1.45
C ASP A 152 -9.19 -6.86 1.48
N ARG A 153 -8.47 -5.83 1.01
CA ARG A 153 -7.01 -5.82 0.88
C ARG A 153 -6.36 -4.93 1.92
N VAL A 154 -5.20 -5.39 2.38
CA VAL A 154 -4.29 -4.67 3.28
C VAL A 154 -2.95 -4.57 2.58
N GLN A 155 -2.36 -3.38 2.61
CA GLN A 155 -1.00 -3.10 2.18
C GLN A 155 -0.25 -2.46 3.34
N TYR A 156 0.83 -3.08 3.79
CA TYR A 156 1.75 -2.42 4.72
C TYR A 156 2.67 -1.50 3.94
N ALA A 157 2.89 -0.33 4.52
CA ALA A 157 3.61 0.76 3.89
C ALA A 157 4.40 1.52 4.96
N VAL A 158 5.23 2.45 4.51
CA VAL A 158 5.90 3.42 5.38
C VAL A 158 5.38 4.83 5.11
N VAL A 159 5.50 5.75 6.07
CA VAL A 159 5.41 7.19 5.79
C VAL A 159 6.63 7.57 4.97
N GLY A 160 6.43 7.85 3.68
CA GLY A 160 7.50 8.02 2.69
C GLY A 160 7.61 9.42 2.12
N ASP A 161 6.54 10.21 2.19
CA ASP A 161 6.54 11.61 1.77
C ASP A 161 5.69 12.51 2.66
N THR A 162 5.79 13.82 2.44
CA THR A 162 4.86 14.81 2.95
C THR A 162 4.22 15.61 1.82
N GLY A 163 2.89 15.68 1.86
CA GLY A 163 2.08 16.31 0.84
C GLY A 163 1.67 17.74 1.17
N PRO A 164 0.75 18.33 0.39
CA PRO A 164 0.23 19.67 0.62
C PRO A 164 -0.36 19.84 2.03
N LYS A 165 -0.36 21.08 2.51
CA LYS A 165 -0.75 21.41 3.90
C LYS A 165 -2.22 21.13 4.24
N ASN A 166 -3.09 21.09 3.24
CA ASN A 166 -4.55 21.06 3.40
C ASN A 166 -5.24 19.93 2.61
N ILE A 167 -4.47 19.03 2.00
CA ILE A 167 -4.94 17.88 1.24
C ILE A 167 -4.42 16.61 1.91
N ILE A 168 -5.21 15.53 1.93
CA ILE A 168 -4.82 14.23 2.46
C ILE A 168 -5.44 13.13 1.62
N GLY A 169 -4.74 12.01 1.46
CA GLY A 169 -5.22 10.89 0.65
C GLY A 169 -4.25 10.51 -0.46
N GLU A 170 -2.93 10.63 -0.28
CA GLU A 170 -1.96 10.26 -1.31
C GLU A 170 -1.16 9.03 -0.89
N ALA A 171 -0.81 8.17 -1.85
CA ALA A 171 0.04 7.01 -1.64
C ALA A 171 0.83 6.64 -2.90
N SER A 172 1.91 5.87 -2.72
CA SER A 172 2.77 5.49 -3.83
C SER A 172 2.09 4.58 -4.86
N TYR A 173 2.65 4.58 -6.08
CA TYR A 173 2.28 3.64 -7.15
C TYR A 173 2.25 2.19 -6.64
N ALA A 174 3.27 1.78 -5.88
CA ALA A 174 3.36 0.43 -5.33
C ALA A 174 2.24 0.15 -4.31
N THR A 175 1.89 1.13 -3.46
CA THR A 175 0.77 0.98 -2.52
C THR A 175 -0.55 0.76 -3.25
N ALA A 176 -0.85 1.59 -4.25
CA ALA A 176 -2.07 1.46 -5.05
C ALA A 176 -2.13 0.11 -5.78
N GLN A 177 -1.03 -0.32 -6.38
CA GLN A 177 -0.95 -1.62 -7.04
C GLN A 177 -1.26 -2.79 -6.08
N GLY A 178 -0.68 -2.79 -4.87
CA GLY A 178 -0.94 -3.82 -3.86
C GLY A 178 -2.41 -3.88 -3.42
N LEU A 179 -3.05 -2.70 -3.33
CA LEU A 179 -4.46 -2.56 -3.01
C LEU A 179 -5.42 -2.85 -4.17
N GLY A 180 -4.89 -3.19 -5.35
CA GLY A 180 -5.71 -3.38 -6.56
C GLY A 180 -6.36 -2.09 -7.07
N ILE A 181 -5.85 -0.93 -6.65
CA ILE A 181 -6.22 0.39 -7.17
C ILE A 181 -5.37 0.64 -8.42
N ARG A 182 -5.95 1.27 -9.44
CA ARG A 182 -5.20 1.57 -10.67
C ARG A 182 -4.11 2.60 -10.35
N PRO A 183 -2.82 2.26 -10.48
CA PRO A 183 -1.73 3.10 -9.97
C PRO A 183 -1.28 4.16 -10.99
N ASP A 184 -2.12 4.54 -11.94
CA ASP A 184 -1.77 5.54 -12.95
C ASP A 184 -1.84 6.95 -12.34
N PRO A 185 -0.76 7.75 -12.35
CA PRO A 185 -0.74 9.05 -11.67
C PRO A 185 -1.57 10.13 -12.35
N ARG A 186 -1.96 9.96 -13.62
CA ARG A 186 -2.78 10.96 -14.33
C ARG A 186 -4.26 10.75 -14.12
N SER A 187 -4.66 9.51 -13.95
CA SER A 187 -6.06 9.13 -14.11
C SER A 187 -6.50 8.05 -13.14
N GLY A 188 -5.57 7.36 -12.47
CA GLY A 188 -5.80 6.26 -11.54
C GLY A 188 -6.34 6.72 -10.20
N GLY A 189 -6.01 5.96 -9.15
CA GLY A 189 -6.53 6.22 -7.82
C GLY A 189 -7.96 5.76 -7.59
N THR A 190 -8.56 6.21 -6.49
CA THR A 190 -9.97 6.04 -6.16
C THR A 190 -10.46 7.28 -5.41
N GLY A 191 -11.67 7.77 -5.70
CA GLY A 191 -12.20 8.97 -5.04
C GLY A 191 -12.70 8.77 -3.60
N SER A 192 -12.66 7.55 -3.07
CA SER A 192 -12.95 7.25 -1.65
C SER A 192 -12.62 5.78 -1.33
N GLY A 193 -12.80 5.40 -0.06
CA GLY A 193 -12.81 4.01 0.39
C GLY A 193 -11.49 3.50 0.92
N VAL A 194 -10.47 4.36 1.00
CA VAL A 194 -9.17 4.01 1.57
C VAL A 194 -9.11 4.43 3.03
N THR A 195 -8.72 3.50 3.90
CA THR A 195 -8.39 3.80 5.29
C THR A 195 -6.89 3.70 5.48
N TYR A 196 -6.29 4.79 5.95
CA TYR A 196 -4.87 4.88 6.27
C TYR A 196 -4.74 4.77 7.78
N ILE A 197 -3.92 3.84 8.28
CA ILE A 197 -3.71 3.61 9.71
C ILE A 197 -2.22 3.66 9.96
N VAL A 198 -1.75 4.68 10.68
CA VAL A 198 -0.33 4.86 11.02
C VAL A 198 -0.14 4.54 12.49
N PHE A 199 0.76 3.59 12.76
CA PHE A 199 1.07 3.18 14.12
C PHE A 199 2.03 4.18 14.78
N GLU A 200 1.63 4.75 15.90
CA GLU A 200 2.42 5.73 16.65
C GLU A 200 3.74 5.11 17.12
N ASP A 201 4.77 5.95 17.24
CA ASP A 201 6.12 5.56 17.68
C ASP A 201 6.80 4.40 16.92
N SER A 202 6.25 3.99 15.77
CA SER A 202 6.81 2.97 14.90
C SER A 202 7.86 3.55 13.95
N ARG A 203 8.82 2.72 13.54
CA ARG A 203 9.79 3.06 12.49
C ARG A 203 10.50 1.83 11.93
N VAL A 204 10.48 1.70 10.61
CA VAL A 204 11.35 0.81 9.85
C VAL A 204 12.64 1.54 9.50
N THR A 205 13.78 0.88 9.69
CA THR A 205 15.09 1.35 9.23
C THR A 205 15.86 0.15 8.69
N PRO A 206 16.31 0.18 7.42
CA PRO A 206 16.20 1.29 6.47
C PRO A 206 14.79 1.40 5.86
N ILE A 207 14.33 2.61 5.54
CA ILE A 207 12.94 2.91 5.12
C ILE A 207 12.50 2.13 3.87
N GLU A 208 13.44 1.81 2.99
CA GLU A 208 13.22 1.03 1.77
C GLU A 208 13.02 -0.47 2.01
N ASN A 209 13.13 -0.95 3.24
CA ASN A 209 12.96 -2.36 3.57
C ASN A 209 11.48 -2.72 3.70
N HIS A 210 10.81 -2.96 2.57
CA HIS A 210 9.40 -3.36 2.52
C HIS A 210 9.13 -4.63 3.36
N LYS A 211 10.02 -5.62 3.33
CA LYS A 211 9.86 -6.83 4.14
C LYS A 211 9.80 -6.54 5.64
N ALA A 212 10.59 -5.58 6.12
CA ALA A 212 10.53 -5.13 7.51
C ALA A 212 9.24 -4.35 7.80
N ALA A 213 8.75 -3.54 6.86
CA ALA A 213 7.45 -2.87 6.98
C ALA A 213 6.30 -3.87 7.09
N VAL A 214 6.30 -4.94 6.30
CA VAL A 214 5.29 -6.01 6.41
C VAL A 214 5.40 -6.73 7.75
N ALA A 215 6.60 -7.14 8.16
CA ALA A 215 6.80 -7.88 9.41
C ALA A 215 6.38 -7.06 10.64
N GLN A 216 6.84 -5.82 10.73
CA GLN A 216 6.48 -4.93 11.85
C GLN A 216 5.02 -4.48 11.77
N GLY A 217 4.50 -4.23 10.56
CA GLY A 217 3.10 -3.85 10.35
C GLY A 217 2.13 -4.95 10.76
N GLU A 218 2.43 -6.22 10.49
CA GLU A 218 1.65 -7.37 10.96
C GLU A 218 1.61 -7.44 12.48
N GLU A 219 2.77 -7.33 13.14
CA GLU A 219 2.85 -7.33 14.60
C GLU A 219 2.02 -6.19 15.21
N LEU A 220 2.18 -4.98 14.65
CA LEU A 220 1.49 -3.81 15.14
C LEU A 220 -0.02 -3.88 14.88
N ALA A 221 -0.43 -4.27 13.68
CA ALA A 221 -1.83 -4.45 13.34
C ALA A 221 -2.51 -5.44 14.30
N ARG A 222 -1.84 -6.56 14.58
CA ARG A 222 -2.35 -7.61 15.48
C ARG A 222 -2.54 -7.07 16.89
N ALA A 223 -1.51 -6.45 17.46
CA ALA A 223 -1.59 -5.88 18.80
C ALA A 223 -2.70 -4.81 18.90
N TRP A 224 -2.86 -3.98 17.87
CA TRP A 224 -3.85 -2.91 17.85
C TRP A 224 -5.28 -3.44 17.79
N VAL A 225 -5.57 -4.45 16.96
CA VAL A 225 -6.92 -5.05 16.87
C VAL A 225 -7.25 -5.88 18.12
N GLU A 226 -6.25 -6.51 18.74
CA GLU A 226 -6.41 -7.27 20.00
C GLU A 226 -6.53 -6.37 21.24
N GLY A 227 -6.30 -5.05 21.10
CA GLY A 227 -6.39 -4.10 22.21
C GLY A 227 -5.25 -4.20 23.22
N VAL A 228 -4.14 -4.85 22.84
CA VAL A 228 -2.91 -4.81 23.62
C VAL A 228 -2.36 -3.39 23.51
N THR A 229 -2.34 -2.65 24.62
CA THR A 229 -1.79 -1.30 24.62
C THR A 229 -0.38 -1.34 24.06
N MET A 230 -0.19 -0.70 22.91
CA MET A 230 1.12 -0.46 22.32
C MET A 230 1.94 0.29 23.36
N ARG A 231 2.85 -0.41 24.04
CA ARG A 231 3.68 0.20 25.07
C ARG A 231 4.49 1.28 24.37
N ARG A 232 4.20 2.56 24.69
CA ARG A 232 5.08 3.70 24.39
C ARG A 232 6.49 3.26 24.75
N GLY A 233 7.34 3.10 23.74
CA GLY A 233 8.67 2.55 23.91
C GLY A 233 9.46 3.39 24.91
N ALA A 234 9.58 2.91 26.14
CA ALA A 234 10.63 3.36 27.02
C ALA A 234 11.93 2.95 26.35
N THR A 235 12.71 3.95 25.94
CA THR A 235 14.07 3.81 25.45
C THR A 235 14.82 2.85 26.37
N MET A 236 15.19 1.67 25.86
CA MET A 236 16.16 0.81 26.52
C MET A 236 17.51 1.54 26.51
N ARG A 237 17.72 2.44 27.47
CA ARG A 237 19.07 2.90 27.85
C ARG A 237 19.73 1.71 28.53
N GLY A 238 20.55 0.99 27.79
CA GLY A 238 21.49 0.02 28.34
C GLY A 238 22.32 0.69 29.42
N GLY A 239 22.17 0.23 30.65
CA GLY A 239 23.12 0.52 31.72
C GLY A 239 24.42 -0.20 31.40
N ALA A 240 25.45 0.57 31.07
CA ALA A 240 26.82 0.12 31.23
C ALA A 240 27.24 0.50 32.64
N ALA A 241 27.29 -0.50 33.53
CA ALA A 241 28.20 -0.50 34.66
C ALA A 241 29.52 -1.09 34.15
N GLY A 242 30.62 -0.37 34.38
CA GLY A 242 31.97 -0.69 33.92
C GLY A 242 32.79 0.58 33.75
#